data_AF-A0A6N0NVH2-F1
#
_entry.id   AF-A0A6N0NVH2-F1
#
_cell.length_a   1.000
_cell.length_b   1.000
_cell.length_c   1.000
_cell.angle_alpha   90.00
_cell.angle_beta   90.00
_cell.angle_gamma   90.00
#
_symmetry.space_group_name_H-M   'P 1'
#
loop_
_entity.id
_entity.type
_entity.pdbx_description
1 polymer ?
#
loop_
_entity_poly.entity_id
_entity_poly.type
_entity_poly.pdbx_seq_one_letter_code
_entity_poly.pdbx_strand_id
1 'polypeptide(L)' 'MVRTTTVSISNAVKQILEREKGNMSWDEFLLMLVNEYKRKKREEEIKDLRKILTEEDVREIEKSHKEVHEEFRLRYL' A
#
# COMPACT_ATOMS: atom_id res chain seq x y z
N MET A 1 26.81 13.77 8.93
CA MET A 1 27.10 12.61 9.80
C MET A 1 25.87 11.73 9.80
N VAL A 2 25.95 10.49 9.28
CA VAL A 2 24.81 9.56 9.25
C VAL A 2 24.58 9.08 10.69
N ARG A 3 23.35 9.24 11.20
CA ARG A 3 22.98 8.76 12.54
C ARG A 3 22.53 7.31 12.42
N THR A 4 23.30 6.38 12.96
CA THR A 4 22.95 4.96 13.01
C THR A 4 22.34 4.59 14.35
N THR A 5 21.39 3.66 14.34
CA THR A 5 20.75 3.12 15.55
C THR A 5 20.77 1.60 15.51
N THR A 6 20.71 0.96 16.68
CA THR A 6 20.72 -0.50 16.82
C THR A 6 19.34 -1.00 17.20
N VAL A 7 18.86 -2.04 16.53
CA VAL A 7 17.63 -2.75 16.89
C VAL A 7 17.98 -4.16 17.32
N SER A 8 17.53 -4.56 18.51
CA SER A 8 17.73 -5.92 19.04
C SER A 8 16.65 -6.86 18.51
N ILE A 9 17.08 -8.01 17.99
CA ILE A 9 16.22 -9.09 17.48
C ILE A 9 16.78 -10.44 17.93
N SER A 10 15.98 -11.51 17.82
CA SER A 10 16.47 -12.85 18.13
C SER A 10 17.52 -13.30 17.11
N ASN A 11 18.44 -14.16 17.56
CA ASN A 11 19.49 -14.71 16.68
C ASN A 11 18.91 -15.47 15.49
N ALA A 12 17.80 -16.19 15.70
CA ALA A 12 17.11 -16.92 14.64
C ALA A 12 16.58 -15.95 13.56
N VAL A 13 15.94 -14.84 13.96
CA VAL A 13 15.44 -13.83 13.02
C VAL A 13 16.60 -13.17 12.28
N LYS A 14 17.70 -12.84 12.98
CA LYS A 14 18.88 -12.24 12.36
C LYS A 14 19.49 -13.15 11.28
N GLN A 15 19.61 -14.45 11.54
CA GLN A 15 20.15 -15.42 10.58
C GLN A 15 19.29 -15.51 9.31
N ILE A 16 17.97 -15.52 9.47
CA ILE A 16 17.04 -15.53 8.32
C ILE A 16 17.24 -14.24 7.52
N LEU A 17 17.21 -13.08 8.18
CA LEU A 17 17.34 -11.79 7.50
C LEU A 17 18.69 -11.65 6.78
N GLU A 18 19.80 -12.09 7.37
CA GLU A 18 21.12 -12.05 6.70
C GLU A 18 21.14 -12.90 5.42
N ARG A 19 20.52 -14.09 5.45
CA ARG A 19 20.44 -14.97 4.29
C ARG A 19 19.62 -14.34 3.16
N GLU A 20 18.46 -13.78 3.49
CA GLU A 20 17.55 -13.16 2.51
C GLU A 20 18.06 -11.80 2.00
N LYS A 21 18.81 -11.05 2.83
CA LYS A 21 19.44 -9.78 2.45
C LYS A 21 20.43 -9.96 1.29
N GLY A 22 21.16 -11.08 1.29
CA GLY A 22 22.24 -11.32 0.34
C GLY A 22 23.25 -10.17 0.35
N ASN A 23 23.52 -9.60 -0.82
CA ASN A 23 24.53 -8.55 -1.02
C ASN A 23 24.04 -7.13 -0.70
N MET A 24 22.76 -6.94 -0.34
CA MET A 24 22.23 -5.61 0.00
C MET A 24 22.82 -5.09 1.32
N SER A 25 22.84 -3.77 1.50
CA SER A 25 23.02 -3.19 2.83
C SER A 25 21.78 -3.44 3.71
N TRP A 26 21.95 -3.34 5.03
CA TRP A 26 20.84 -3.49 5.97
C TRP A 26 19.75 -2.44 5.76
N ASP A 27 20.13 -1.19 5.45
CA ASP A 27 19.19 -0.10 5.24
C ASP A 27 18.35 -0.31 3.98
N GLU A 28 18.98 -0.71 2.86
CA GLU A 28 18.28 -1.02 1.60
C GLU A 28 17.29 -2.17 1.79
N PHE A 29 17.73 -3.25 2.45
CA PHE A 29 16.93 -4.45 2.63
C PHE A 29 15.73 -4.21 3.55
N LEU A 30 15.93 -3.54 4.68
CA LEU A 30 14.83 -3.22 5.61
C LEU A 30 13.82 -2.25 4.97
N LEU A 31 14.30 -1.26 4.20
CA LEU A 31 13.41 -0.33 3.49
C LEU A 31 12.59 -1.06 2.41
N MET A 32 13.22 -1.96 1.65
CA MET A 32 12.55 -2.82 0.68
C MET A 32 11.46 -3.67 1.36
N LEU A 33 11.77 -4.33 2.48
CA LEU A 33 10.80 -5.14 3.23
C LEU A 33 9.58 -4.31 3.70
N VAL A 34 9.81 -3.11 4.22
CA VAL A 34 8.71 -2.22 4.64
C VAL A 34 7.85 -1.80 3.46
N ASN A 35 8.47 -1.49 2.31
CA ASN A 35 7.74 -1.11 1.10
C ASN A 35 6.90 -2.25 0.55
N GLU A 36 7.46 -3.47 0.49
CA GLU A 36 6.75 -4.67 0.06
C GLU A 36 5.61 -5.04 1.02
N TYR A 37 5.83 -4.93 2.33
CA TYR A 37 4.77 -5.11 3.33
C TYR A 37 3.63 -4.10 3.14
N LYS A 38 3.95 -2.82 2.95
CA LYS A 38 2.94 -1.78 2.67
C LYS A 38 2.22 -2.02 1.35
N ARG A 39 2.92 -2.47 0.31
CA ARG A 39 2.33 -2.78 -1.00
C ARG A 39 1.33 -3.92 -0.87
N LYS A 40 1.72 -5.04 -0.25
CA LYS A 40 0.83 -6.18 0.01
C LYS A 40 -0.37 -5.81 0.86
N LYS A 41 -0.14 -5.06 1.94
CA LYS A 41 -1.24 -4.59 2.80
C LYS A 41 -2.26 -3.75 2.03
N ARG A 42 -1.81 -2.81 1.18
CA ARG A 42 -2.71 -2.04 0.31
C ARG A 42 -3.45 -2.92 -0.70
N GLU A 43 -2.78 -3.89 -1.29
CA GLU A 43 -3.40 -4.83 -2.23
C GLU A 43 -4.48 -5.69 -1.57
N GLU A 44 -4.25 -6.14 -0.34
CA GLU A 44 -5.22 -6.87 0.47
C GLU A 44 -6.41 -5.99 0.85
N GLU A 45 -6.16 -4.76 1.31
CA GLU A 45 -7.22 -3.79 1.62
C GLU A 45 -8.07 -3.45 0.39
N ILE A 46 -7.45 -3.24 -0.78
CA ILE A 46 -8.17 -3.04 -2.05
C ILE A 46 -8.96 -4.29 -2.43
N LYS A 47 -8.39 -5.48 -2.25
CA LYS A 47 -9.07 -6.75 -2.53
C LYS A 47 -10.29 -6.92 -1.63
N ASP A 48 -10.19 -6.54 -0.36
CA ASP A 48 -11.28 -6.61 0.59
C ASP A 48 -12.36 -5.55 0.31
N LEU A 49 -11.97 -4.33 -0.08
CA LEU A 49 -12.90 -3.32 -0.60
C LEU A 49 -13.66 -3.83 -1.85
N ARG A 50 -12.98 -4.52 -2.78
CA ARG A 50 -13.60 -5.12 -3.97
C ARG A 50 -14.50 -6.32 -3.65
N LYS A 51 -14.36 -6.96 -2.49
CA LYS A 51 -15.31 -8.00 -2.03
C LYS A 51 -16.57 -7.41 -1.41
N ILE A 52 -16.48 -6.19 -0.87
CA ILE A 52 -17.60 -5.49 -0.23
C ILE A 52 -18.45 -4.77 -1.28
N LEU A 53 -17.82 -4.20 -2.31
CA LEU A 53 -18.53 -3.53 -3.40
C LEU A 53 -19.16 -4.56 -4.34
N THR A 54 -20.49 -4.59 -4.39
CA THR A 54 -21.23 -5.30 -5.42
C THR A 54 -21.10 -4.56 -6.76
N GLU A 55 -21.37 -5.23 -7.89
CA GLU A 55 -21.38 -4.55 -9.19
C GLU A 55 -22.38 -3.37 -9.23
N GLU A 56 -23.40 -3.42 -8.38
CA GLU A 56 -24.39 -2.37 -8.23
C GLU A 56 -23.82 -1.14 -7.52
N ASP A 57 -22.99 -1.34 -6.48
CA ASP A 57 -22.29 -0.24 -5.80
C ASP A 57 -21.30 0.47 -6.73
N VAL A 58 -20.63 -0.26 -7.63
CA VAL A 58 -19.74 0.33 -8.64
C VAL A 58 -20.54 1.14 -9.67
N ARG A 59 -21.71 0.64 -10.10
CA ARG A 59 -22.61 1.36 -11.05
C ARG A 59 -23.17 2.66 -10.45
N GLU A 60 -23.52 2.66 -9.17
CA GLU A 60 -24.01 3.87 -8.49
C GLU A 60 -22.91 4.92 -8.26
N ILE A 61 -21.67 4.49 -8.00
CA ILE A 61 -20.51 5.42 -7.97
C ILE A 61 -20.26 6.03 -9.36
N GLU A 62 -20.35 5.26 -10.45
CA GLU A 62 -20.21 5.79 -11.81
C GLU A 62 -21.33 6.76 -12.20
N LYS A 63 -22.56 6.47 -11.77
CA LYS A 63 -23.74 7.31 -12.04
C LYS A 63 -23.66 8.64 -11.29
N SER A 64 -23.33 8.62 -10.00
CA SER A 64 -23.15 9.83 -9.19
C SER A 64 -22.00 10.71 -9.71
N HIS A 65 -20.91 10.12 -10.21
CA HIS A 65 -19.84 10.89 -10.86
C HIS A 65 -20.29 11.59 -12.15
N LYS A 66 -21.19 10.99 -12.95
CA LYS A 66 -21.74 11.64 -14.15
C LYS A 66 -22.69 12.79 -13.82
N GLU A 67 -23.56 12.59 -12.83
CA GLU A 67 -24.54 13.59 -12.39
C GLU A 67 -23.85 14.84 -11.80
N VAL A 68 -22.78 14.65 -11.01
CA VAL A 68 -21.95 15.75 -10.50
C VAL A 68 -21.31 16.54 -11.65
N HIS A 69 -20.81 15.89 -12.70
CA HIS A 69 -20.22 16.60 -13.85
C HIS A 69 -21.25 17.35 -14.72
N GLU A 70 -22.53 16.98 -14.68
CA GLU A 70 -23.62 17.71 -15.34
C GLU A 70 -24.11 18.91 -14.51
N GLU A 71 -24.28 18.76 -13.20
CA GLU A 71 -24.66 19.86 -12.30
C GLU A 71 -23.61 20.99 -12.29
N PHE A 72 -22.32 20.66 -12.34
CA PHE A 72 -21.25 21.66 -12.41
C PHE A 72 -21.20 22.41 -13.75
N ARG A 73 -21.74 21.82 -14.84
CA ARG A 73 -21.80 22.47 -16.16
C ARG A 73 -22.99 23.44 -16.27
N LEU A 74 -24.07 23.17 -15.55
CA LEU A 74 -25.26 24.04 -15.49
C LEU A 74 -25.11 25.24 -14.55
N ARG A 75 -24.04 25.29 -13.74
CA ARG A 75 -23.77 26.42 -12.83
C ARG A 75 -22.95 27.56 -13.45
N TYR A 76 -22.52 27.42 -14.71
CA TYR A 76 -21.73 28.42 -15.45
C TYR A 76 -22.30 28.74 -16.85
N LEU A 77 -23.61 28.53 -17.05
CA LEU A 77 -24.41 29.10 -18.15
C LEU A 77 -25.50 29.99 -17.56
#